data_AF-A0A521MBZ0-F1
#
_entry.id   AF-A0A521MBZ0-F1
#
_cell.length_a   1.000
_cell.length_b   1.000
_cell.length_c   1.000
_cell.angle_alpha   90.00
_cell.angle_beta   90.00
_cell.angle_gamma   90.00
#
_symmetry.space_group_name_H-M   'P 1'
#
loop_
_entity.id
_entity.type
_entity.pdbx_description
1 polymer ?
#
loop_
_entity_poly.entity_id
_entity_poly.type
_entity_poly.pdbx_seq_one_letter_code
_entity_poly.pdbx_strand_id
1 'polypeptide(L)'
;MEKIVTILTQIGAFTGFVAFVFKAYEFWRDRRPSLRISTSFTSDPNRGSTILILNSSKVGTTINYYTLEALPPSWLRRRGWWRRFPEGHDHVEFTLEAEHVKIEVPGYGQGMIKFSEADHFQWGVKRTDDLYLRVWTSTREAPFSFLVARAGGS
;
A
#
# COMPACT_ATOMS: atom_id res chain seq x y z
N MET A 1 34.29 46.76 -7.33
CA MET A 1 32.90 46.76 -6.83
C MET A 1 32.05 45.73 -7.57
N GLU A 2 32.13 45.67 -8.91
CA GLU A 2 31.39 44.69 -9.75
C GLU A 2 31.57 43.22 -9.33
N LYS A 3 32.80 42.77 -9.04
CA LYS A 3 33.05 41.39 -8.61
C LYS A 3 32.27 40.99 -7.35
N ILE A 4 32.08 41.91 -6.41
CA ILE A 4 31.33 41.65 -5.17
C ILE A 4 29.84 41.52 -5.48
N VAL A 5 29.31 42.38 -6.35
CA VAL A 5 27.91 42.32 -6.81
C VAL A 5 27.65 41.01 -7.56
N THR A 6 28.55 40.59 -8.46
CA THR A 6 28.42 39.32 -9.19
C THR A 6 28.40 38.11 -8.25
N ILE A 7 29.28 38.08 -7.24
CA ILE A 7 29.33 36.98 -6.25
C ILE A 7 28.04 36.95 -5.43
N LEU A 8 27.55 38.09 -4.96
CA LEU A 8 26.29 38.18 -4.20
C LEU A 8 25.10 37.70 -5.03
N THR A 9 25.03 38.08 -6.31
CA THR A 9 23.99 37.62 -7.23
C THR A 9 24.06 36.11 -7.46
N GLN A 10 25.26 35.54 -7.60
CA GLN A 10 25.45 34.10 -7.75
C GLN A 10 25.00 33.32 -6.51
N ILE A 11 25.32 33.81 -5.31
CA ILE A 11 24.88 33.20 -4.04
C ILE A 11 23.35 33.29 -3.91
N GLY A 12 22.76 34.44 -4.24
CA GLY A 12 21.30 34.62 -4.24
C GLY A 12 20.60 33.68 -5.24
N ALA A 13 21.14 33.55 -6.45
CA ALA A 13 20.62 32.63 -7.46
C ALA A 13 20.74 31.16 -7.01
N PHE A 14 21.86 30.78 -6.40
CA PHE A 14 22.07 29.41 -5.91
C PHE A 14 21.12 29.06 -4.76
N THR A 15 20.97 29.93 -3.77
CA THR A 15 20.05 29.71 -2.65
C THR A 15 18.60 29.63 -3.10
N GLY A 16 18.19 30.50 -4.04
CA GLY A 16 16.86 30.44 -4.67
C GLY A 16 16.63 29.12 -5.43
N PHE A 17 17.62 28.66 -6.20
CA PHE A 17 17.53 27.38 -6.90
C PHE A 17 17.41 26.18 -5.95
N VAL A 18 18.21 26.15 -4.88
CA VAL A 18 18.13 25.09 -3.86
C VAL A 18 16.74 25.07 -3.20
N ALA A 19 16.21 26.23 -2.81
CA ALA A 19 14.87 26.33 -2.23
C ALA A 19 13.78 25.83 -3.20
N PHE A 20 13.90 26.17 -4.49
CA PHE A 20 13.00 25.67 -5.52
C PHE A 20 13.05 24.14 -5.66
N VAL A 21 14.26 23.55 -5.70
CA VAL A 21 14.43 22.09 -5.78
C VAL A 21 13.81 21.38 -4.58
N PHE A 22 14.01 21.91 -3.37
CA PHE A 22 13.37 21.37 -2.16
C PHE A 22 11.85 21.41 -2.25
N LYS A 23 11.27 22.52 -2.73
CA LYS A 23 9.82 22.63 -2.91
C LYS A 23 9.27 21.69 -3.98
N ALA A 24 9.97 21.54 -5.09
CA ALA A 24 9.61 20.59 -6.14
C ALA A 24 9.66 19.14 -5.61
N TYR A 25 10.67 18.82 -4.80
CA TYR A 25 10.79 17.50 -4.16
C TYR A 25 9.64 17.24 -3.16
N GLU A 26 9.34 18.19 -2.27
CA GLU A 26 8.20 18.09 -1.36
C GLU A 26 6.89 17.86 -2.11
N PHE A 27 6.65 18.65 -3.16
CA PHE A 27 5.45 18.53 -3.99
C PHE A 27 5.34 17.17 -4.67
N TRP A 28 6.44 16.63 -5.18
CA TRP A 28 6.45 15.31 -5.80
C TRP A 28 6.25 14.18 -4.78
N ARG A 29 6.85 14.30 -3.59
CA ARG A 29 6.69 13.35 -2.49
C ARG A 29 5.25 13.34 -1.98
N ASP A 30 4.66 14.51 -1.78
CA ASP A 30 3.32 14.66 -1.21
C ASP A 30 2.21 14.19 -2.17
N ARG A 31 2.51 14.08 -3.48
CA ARG A 31 1.61 13.52 -4.49
C ARG A 31 1.51 11.99 -4.47
N ARG A 32 2.39 11.30 -3.73
CA ARG A 32 2.39 9.83 -3.67
C ARG A 32 1.52 9.38 -2.50
N PRO A 33 0.40 8.66 -2.74
CA PRO A 33 -0.39 8.17 -1.64
C PRO A 33 0.41 7.19 -0.80
N SER A 34 0.33 7.38 0.51
CA SER A 34 0.97 6.54 1.51
C SER A 34 -0.11 5.77 2.24
N LEU A 35 -0.31 4.52 1.82
CA LEU A 35 -1.30 3.63 2.38
C LEU A 35 -0.68 2.74 3.47
N ARG A 36 -1.44 2.51 4.54
CA ARG A 36 -1.16 1.55 5.59
C ARG A 36 -2.40 0.69 5.80
N ILE A 37 -2.22 -0.53 6.30
CA ILE A 37 -3.35 -1.40 6.63
C ILE A 37 -3.38 -1.72 8.13
N SER A 38 -4.59 -1.87 8.64
CA SER A 38 -4.89 -2.41 9.96
C SER A 38 -5.94 -3.49 9.78
N THR A 39 -5.72 -4.65 10.37
CA THR A 39 -6.53 -5.84 10.09
C THR A 39 -7.20 -6.32 11.37
N SER A 40 -8.47 -6.70 11.27
CA SER A 40 -9.24 -7.32 12.34
C SER A 40 -9.85 -8.61 11.81
N PHE A 41 -9.20 -9.74 12.11
CA PHE A 41 -9.71 -11.08 11.80
C PHE A 41 -10.55 -11.61 12.94
N THR A 42 -11.71 -12.17 12.60
CA THR A 42 -12.59 -12.84 13.56
C THR A 42 -13.09 -14.13 12.93
N SER A 43 -13.12 -15.19 13.73
CA SER A 43 -13.71 -16.47 13.36
C SER A 43 -15.24 -16.47 13.46
N ASP A 44 -15.84 -15.38 13.97
CA ASP A 44 -17.29 -15.24 14.13
C ASP A 44 -17.96 -14.82 12.80
N PRO A 45 -18.82 -15.67 12.22
CA PRO A 45 -19.53 -15.36 10.99
C PRO A 45 -20.48 -14.18 11.06
N ASN A 46 -20.96 -13.83 12.25
CA ASN A 46 -21.84 -12.68 12.42
C ASN A 46 -21.08 -11.35 12.43
N ARG A 47 -19.78 -11.36 12.77
CA ARG A 47 -18.95 -10.16 12.83
C ARG A 47 -18.24 -9.89 11.51
N GLY A 48 -17.83 -10.95 10.80
CA GLY A 48 -17.06 -10.86 9.56
C GLY A 48 -15.66 -10.28 9.77
N SER A 49 -14.76 -10.52 8.82
CA SER A 49 -13.39 -10.02 8.90
C SER A 49 -13.28 -8.66 8.19
N THR A 50 -12.47 -7.77 8.78
CA THR A 50 -12.37 -6.39 8.32
C THR A 50 -10.91 -6.00 8.10
N ILE A 51 -10.62 -5.43 6.94
CA ILE A 51 -9.34 -4.80 6.63
C ILE A 51 -9.56 -3.30 6.48
N LEU A 52 -8.96 -2.52 7.36
CA LEU A 52 -9.01 -1.07 7.36
C LEU A 52 -7.76 -0.53 6.66
N ILE A 53 -7.98 0.30 5.64
CA ILE A 53 -6.92 0.91 4.83
C ILE A 53 -6.83 2.37 5.23
N LEU A 54 -5.72 2.74 5.87
CA LEU A 54 -5.41 4.09 6.31
C LEU A 54 -4.61 4.81 5.23
N ASN A 55 -5.01 6.02 4.88
CA ASN A 55 -4.22 6.90 4.03
C ASN A 55 -3.56 7.97 4.89
N SER A 56 -2.22 7.90 5.02
CA SER A 56 -1.46 8.88 5.78
C SER A 56 -0.99 10.07 4.93
N SER A 57 -1.47 10.21 3.70
CA SER A 57 -1.09 11.27 2.77
C SER A 57 -2.23 12.25 2.52
N LYS A 58 -1.89 13.45 2.03
CA LYS A 58 -2.87 14.49 1.68
C LYS A 58 -3.73 14.13 0.46
N VAL A 59 -3.23 13.27 -0.41
CA VAL A 59 -3.89 12.91 -1.68
C VAL A 59 -4.75 11.67 -1.47
N GLY A 60 -6.03 11.77 -1.79
CA GLY A 60 -6.94 10.62 -1.80
C GLY A 60 -6.58 9.62 -2.90
N THR A 61 -7.00 8.38 -2.74
CA THR A 61 -6.84 7.36 -3.77
C THR A 61 -8.10 6.51 -3.86
N THR A 62 -8.35 5.97 -5.05
CA THR A 62 -9.42 5.00 -5.26
C THR A 62 -8.79 3.64 -5.44
N ILE A 63 -9.28 2.65 -4.71
CA ILE A 63 -8.98 1.25 -4.93
C ILE A 63 -10.00 0.74 -5.93
N ASN A 64 -9.49 0.20 -7.04
CA ASN A 64 -10.31 -0.28 -8.17
C ASN A 64 -10.46 -1.81 -8.17
N TYR A 65 -9.52 -2.48 -7.52
CA TYR A 65 -9.44 -3.94 -7.47
C TYR A 65 -8.53 -4.34 -6.32
N TYR A 66 -8.85 -5.44 -5.65
CA TYR A 66 -8.02 -6.01 -4.61
C TYR A 66 -8.15 -7.52 -4.61
N THR A 67 -7.07 -8.21 -4.26
CA THR A 67 -7.05 -9.65 -4.14
C THR A 67 -6.31 -10.04 -2.87
N LEU A 68 -6.70 -11.17 -2.30
CA LEU A 68 -6.05 -11.74 -1.14
C LEU A 68 -5.24 -12.94 -1.59
N GLU A 69 -3.96 -12.94 -1.30
CA GLU A 69 -3.02 -13.90 -1.85
C GLU A 69 -2.32 -14.64 -0.71
N ALA A 70 -2.36 -15.98 -0.72
CA ALA A 70 -1.56 -16.80 0.18
C ALA A 70 -0.19 -17.08 -0.45
N LEU A 71 0.88 -16.79 0.29
CA LEU A 71 2.25 -16.98 -0.15
C LEU A 71 3.10 -17.68 0.91
N PRO A 72 4.12 -18.47 0.52
CA PRO A 72 5.01 -19.11 1.47
C PRO A 72 5.69 -18.08 2.41
N PRO A 73 5.87 -18.39 3.71
CA PRO A 73 6.42 -17.45 4.70
C PRO A 73 7.88 -17.06 4.43
N SER A 74 8.57 -17.83 3.58
CA SER A 74 9.94 -17.51 3.13
C SER A 74 9.99 -16.43 2.04
N TRP A 75 8.86 -16.04 1.47
CA TRP A 75 8.80 -15.11 0.34
C TRP A 75 9.41 -13.74 0.67
N LEU A 76 9.08 -13.19 1.83
CA LEU A 76 9.59 -11.87 2.27
C LEU A 76 11.08 -11.94 2.67
N ARG A 77 11.57 -13.10 3.14
CA ARG A 77 12.97 -13.32 3.53
C ARG A 77 13.94 -13.46 2.35
N ARG A 78 13.45 -13.85 1.16
CA ARG A 78 14.28 -14.02 -0.05
C ARG A 78 14.40 -12.73 -0.90
N ARG A 79 13.94 -11.58 -0.39
CA ARG A 79 13.85 -10.33 -1.18
C ARG A 79 15.21 -9.67 -1.41
N GLY A 80 15.64 -9.66 -2.67
CA GLY A 80 16.31 -8.51 -3.27
C GLY A 80 15.28 -7.49 -3.79
N TRP A 81 15.67 -6.22 -3.91
CA TRP A 81 14.80 -5.05 -4.16
C TRP A 81 13.96 -5.07 -5.45
N TRP A 82 14.10 -6.09 -6.31
CA TRP A 82 13.70 -6.04 -7.73
C TRP A 82 12.81 -7.20 -8.24
N ARG A 83 12.34 -8.12 -7.39
CA ARG A 83 11.52 -9.25 -7.88
C ARG A 83 10.02 -9.04 -7.74
N ARG A 84 9.31 -9.29 -8.86
CA ARG A 84 7.84 -9.27 -9.01
C ARG A 84 7.18 -10.30 -8.07
N PHE A 85 5.89 -10.12 -7.80
CA PHE A 85 5.08 -11.15 -7.14
C PHE A 85 5.20 -12.47 -7.93
N PRO A 86 5.23 -13.64 -7.24
CA PRO A 86 5.41 -14.91 -7.90
C PRO A 86 4.12 -15.24 -8.68
N GLU A 87 4.21 -15.21 -10.00
CA GLU A 87 3.17 -15.71 -10.90
C GLU A 87 3.44 -17.22 -11.09
N GLY A 88 2.78 -18.10 -10.33
CA GLY A 88 3.04 -19.54 -10.42
C GLY A 88 2.29 -20.43 -9.41
N HIS A 89 2.50 -21.75 -9.49
CA HIS A 89 1.70 -22.79 -8.83
C HIS A 89 1.69 -22.82 -7.28
N ASP A 90 2.53 -22.02 -6.61
CA ASP A 90 2.54 -21.88 -5.13
C ASP A 90 1.71 -20.68 -4.64
N HIS A 91 0.96 -20.06 -5.55
CA HIS A 91 0.14 -18.88 -5.31
C HIS A 91 -1.33 -19.28 -5.27
N VAL A 92 -1.99 -19.04 -4.14
CA VAL A 92 -3.45 -19.17 -4.05
C VAL A 92 -4.03 -17.77 -3.97
N GLU A 93 -4.71 -17.38 -5.05
CA GLU A 93 -5.44 -16.13 -5.15
C GLU A 93 -6.90 -16.35 -4.74
N PHE A 94 -7.34 -15.59 -3.75
CA PHE A 94 -8.72 -15.52 -3.31
C PHE A 94 -9.31 -14.22 -3.87
N THR A 95 -10.12 -14.36 -4.90
CA THR A 95 -10.91 -13.27 -5.45
C THR A 95 -12.09 -13.02 -4.52
N LEU A 96 -12.01 -11.93 -3.74
CA LEU A 96 -13.04 -11.56 -2.77
C LEU A 96 -14.27 -10.91 -3.44
N GLU A 97 -14.09 -10.30 -4.62
CA GLU A 97 -15.17 -9.70 -5.39
C GLU A 97 -15.02 -10.06 -6.88
N ALA A 98 -16.11 -10.48 -7.51
CA ALA A 98 -16.14 -10.87 -8.92
C ALA A 98 -16.05 -9.67 -9.90
N GLU A 99 -16.25 -8.44 -9.39
CA GLU A 99 -16.31 -7.22 -10.19
C GLU A 99 -15.34 -6.14 -9.69
N HIS A 100 -15.16 -5.09 -10.50
CA HIS A 100 -14.39 -3.92 -10.12
C HIS A 100 -15.03 -3.19 -8.94
N VAL A 101 -14.27 -3.06 -7.86
CA VAL A 101 -14.71 -2.39 -6.63
C VAL A 101 -14.26 -0.95 -6.66
N LYS A 102 -15.09 0.00 -6.23
CA LYS A 102 -14.69 1.40 -6.09
C LYS A 102 -14.68 1.79 -4.62
N ILE A 103 -13.53 1.60 -3.95
CA ILE A 103 -13.35 2.04 -2.56
C ILE A 103 -12.56 3.34 -2.56
N GLU A 104 -13.23 4.42 -2.16
CA GLU A 104 -12.60 5.74 -2.04
C GLU A 104 -11.92 5.86 -0.67
N VAL A 105 -10.61 6.13 -0.69
CA VAL A 105 -9.81 6.38 0.52
C VAL A 105 -9.35 7.84 0.47
N PRO A 106 -10.05 8.76 1.18
CA PRO A 106 -9.70 10.17 1.14
C PRO A 106 -8.32 10.43 1.75
N GLY A 107 -7.75 11.61 1.44
CA GLY A 107 -6.51 12.05 2.06
C GLY A 107 -6.67 12.17 3.58
N TYR A 108 -5.70 11.68 4.35
CA TYR A 108 -5.77 11.57 5.80
C TYR A 108 -6.99 10.80 6.33
N GLY A 109 -7.60 9.95 5.49
CA GLY A 109 -8.80 9.21 5.82
C GLY A 109 -8.58 7.71 5.85
N GLN A 110 -9.70 6.98 5.84
CA GLN A 110 -9.71 5.53 5.87
C GLN A 110 -10.76 4.96 4.90
N GLY A 111 -10.42 3.82 4.31
CA GLY A 111 -11.34 2.93 3.61
C GLY A 111 -11.43 1.62 4.36
N MET A 112 -12.48 0.85 4.08
CA MET A 112 -12.73 -0.41 4.78
C MET A 112 -13.18 -1.47 3.78
N ILE A 113 -12.52 -2.62 3.85
CA ILE A 113 -12.90 -3.84 3.15
C ILE A 113 -13.50 -4.77 4.19
N LYS A 114 -14.74 -5.20 3.97
CA LYS A 114 -15.46 -6.16 4.82
C LYS A 114 -15.79 -7.39 4.00
N PHE A 115 -15.53 -8.56 4.54
CA PHE A 115 -15.92 -9.84 3.94
C PHE A 115 -16.43 -10.77 5.05
N SER A 116 -17.54 -11.45 4.77
CA SER A 116 -18.28 -12.26 5.74
C SER A 116 -18.67 -13.63 5.19
N GLU A 117 -17.98 -14.11 4.15
CA GLU A 117 -18.36 -15.36 3.49
C GLU A 117 -17.90 -16.61 4.26
N ALA A 118 -18.75 -17.64 4.23
CA ALA A 118 -18.61 -18.89 5.00
C ALA A 118 -17.29 -19.65 4.73
N ASP A 119 -16.70 -19.48 3.55
CA ASP A 119 -15.45 -20.16 3.18
C ASP A 119 -14.18 -19.44 3.67
N HIS A 120 -14.32 -18.27 4.31
CA HIS A 120 -13.20 -17.42 4.72
C HIS A 120 -12.82 -17.57 6.20
N PHE A 121 -13.52 -18.42 6.97
CA PHE A 121 -13.37 -18.50 8.43
C PHE A 121 -12.19 -19.29 8.96
N GLN A 122 -11.34 -19.88 8.11
CA GLN A 122 -10.13 -20.60 8.58
C GLN A 122 -8.87 -19.72 8.64
N TRP A 123 -9.03 -18.40 8.63
CA TRP A 123 -7.91 -17.45 8.69
C TRP A 123 -7.41 -17.32 10.14
N GLY A 124 -6.55 -18.25 10.56
CA GLY A 124 -5.90 -18.19 11.88
C GLY A 124 -5.62 -19.55 12.51
N VAL A 125 -6.37 -20.59 12.13
CA VAL A 125 -6.17 -21.93 12.69
C VAL A 125 -5.40 -22.79 11.69
N LYS A 126 -4.12 -23.07 11.97
CA LYS A 126 -3.22 -23.96 11.20
C LYS A 126 -2.83 -23.48 9.80
N ARG A 127 -2.62 -22.19 9.59
CA ARG A 127 -2.12 -21.69 8.28
C ARG A 127 -0.60 -21.81 8.17
N THR A 128 -0.14 -22.45 7.10
CA THR A 128 1.29 -22.63 6.76
C THR A 128 1.87 -21.44 6.00
N ASP A 129 1.01 -20.62 5.40
CA ASP A 129 1.37 -19.53 4.49
C ASP A 129 1.12 -18.15 5.11
N ASP A 130 1.78 -17.12 4.59
CA ASP A 130 1.49 -15.70 4.85
C ASP A 130 0.32 -15.24 3.98
N LEU A 131 -0.43 -14.23 4.41
CA LEU A 131 -1.58 -13.64 3.68
C LEU A 131 -1.15 -12.24 3.27
N TYR A 132 -1.31 -11.93 2.00
CA TYR A 132 -1.06 -10.60 1.48
C TYR A 132 -2.35 -10.03 0.89
N LEU A 133 -2.63 -8.76 1.17
CA LEU A 133 -3.62 -8.00 0.43
C LEU A 133 -2.89 -7.25 -0.69
N ARG A 134 -3.27 -7.55 -1.92
CA ARG A 134 -2.79 -6.83 -3.09
C ARG A 134 -3.87 -5.86 -3.55
N VAL A 135 -3.50 -4.60 -3.73
CA VAL A 135 -4.43 -3.50 -3.97
C VAL A 135 -3.99 -2.72 -5.20
N TRP A 136 -4.87 -2.65 -6.19
CA TRP A 136 -4.69 -1.82 -7.38
C TRP A 136 -5.43 -0.51 -7.18
N THR A 137 -4.69 0.58 -7.35
CA THR A 137 -5.18 1.93 -7.10
C THR A 137 -5.15 2.74 -8.38
N SER A 138 -6.02 3.73 -8.50
CA SER A 138 -6.03 4.68 -9.63
C SER A 138 -4.74 5.49 -9.80
N THR A 139 -3.91 5.58 -8.77
CA THR A 139 -2.71 6.42 -8.72
C THR A 139 -1.42 5.71 -9.12
N ARG A 140 -1.44 4.39 -9.29
CA ARG A 140 -0.26 3.59 -9.61
C ARG A 140 -0.56 2.45 -10.56
N GLU A 141 0.38 2.21 -11.47
CA GLU A 141 0.37 1.04 -12.36
C GLU A 141 0.69 -0.25 -11.60
N ALA A 142 1.65 -0.19 -10.67
CA ALA A 142 1.99 -1.33 -9.82
C ALA A 142 1.10 -1.37 -8.56
N PRO A 143 0.59 -2.55 -8.19
CA PRO A 143 -0.23 -2.71 -6.99
C PRO A 143 0.58 -2.52 -5.72
N PHE A 144 -0.11 -2.09 -4.65
CA PHE A 144 0.41 -2.18 -3.30
C PHE A 144 0.20 -3.58 -2.75
N SER A 145 1.17 -4.08 -2.00
CA SER A 145 1.07 -5.38 -1.35
C SER A 145 1.33 -5.21 0.13
N PHE A 146 0.38 -5.67 0.93
CA PHE A 146 0.44 -5.54 2.37
C PHE A 146 0.40 -6.92 3.00
N LEU A 147 1.27 -7.16 3.98
CA LEU A 147 1.16 -8.37 4.79
C LEU A 147 0.00 -8.20 5.78
N VAL A 148 -0.97 -9.09 5.68
CA VAL A 148 -2.26 -9.02 6.37
C VAL A 148 -2.28 -9.97 7.57
N ALA A 149 -1.76 -11.19 7.38
CA ALA A 149 -1.59 -12.17 8.45
C ALA A 149 -0.36 -13.03 8.16
N ARG A 150 0.37 -13.43 9.20
CA ARG A 150 1.52 -14.33 9.07
C ARG A 150 1.10 -15.79 9.14
N ALA A 151 1.94 -16.67 8.60
CA ALA A 151 1.88 -18.10 8.89
C ALA A 151 1.96 -18.35 10.40
N GLY A 152 1.22 -19.34 10.90
CA GLY A 152 1.16 -19.67 12.32
C GLY A 152 0.14 -18.89 13.16
N GLY A 153 -0.58 -17.94 12.55
CA GLY A 153 -1.58 -17.12 13.24
C GLY A 153 -0.97 -15.88 13.92
N SER A 154 -1.82 -14.91 14.21
CA SER A 154 -1.51 -13.72 15.02
C SER A 154 -2.33 -13.76 16.30
#